data_AF-A0A938TDK0-F1
#
_entry.id   AF-A0A938TDK0-F1
#
_cell.length_a   1.000
_cell.length_b   1.000
_cell.length_c   1.000
_cell.angle_alpha   90.00
_cell.angle_beta   90.00
_cell.angle_gamma   90.00
#
_symmetry.space_group_name_H-M   'P 1'
#
loop_
_entity.id
_entity.type
_entity.pdbx_description
1 polymer ?
#
loop_
_entity_poly.entity_id
_entity_poly.type
_entity_poly.pdbx_seq_one_letter_code
_entity_poly.pdbx_strand_id
1 'polypeptide(L)'
;MDLLMVILIVLVVAFFAFYLGWFINSKIGKNSLVNAKEKAEKIIDDAEKESKHIKREKLLEVKDEWLKKKQEFDNDVNTKKQKLQNHEKQLESREENLEKKYDLVTQKEKTNKEAEKLIAQQKEEVERKIFELDKLIAEQNVRLEKIAGLTSEEAKKMLMENMISKAKSDASQSIKEIRDQAKNDAKKEAQRVIIQAIQRTAVDHSVESTVSVVQIQNDEMKGRIIGREGRNIRAFEAATGVDVIVDDTPEAVILSAFDQFRREVARISLERLIADGRIHPARIEEIVTKVQEELDEEIQKEGENTLIQLGLHGVNIELVKHIGKMKYRSSYGQNLLQHSIEVAYLTGIMAAELGFDTTLAKKAGLMHDIGKTIDKDVEGPHALLGYELTKKYNEHPIVVNAVGSHHEDIEMEHPIAALVQAADAISGARPGARREPLESYVKRLENLEALAKSFEGVAKTYAIQAGREVRVVVEPDKIDDTVADRLSYEIAQKIQEEMEYPGQIKVMVIREVRKIQYAK
;
A
#
# COMPACT_ATOMS: atom_id res chain seq x y z
N MET A 1 101.31 -71.31 -27.11
CA MET A 1 101.11 -70.99 -25.68
C MET A 1 100.66 -72.26 -24.99
N ASP A 2 101.34 -72.67 -23.92
CA ASP A 2 100.97 -73.86 -23.14
C ASP A 2 99.54 -73.72 -22.62
N LEU A 3 98.76 -74.81 -22.68
CA LEU A 3 97.35 -74.87 -22.27
C LEU A 3 97.13 -74.31 -20.85
N LEU A 4 98.13 -74.49 -19.97
CA LEU A 4 98.20 -73.94 -18.61
C LEU A 4 98.15 -72.40 -18.57
N MET A 5 98.80 -71.71 -19.50
CA MET A 5 98.83 -70.24 -19.54
C MET A 5 97.47 -69.66 -19.95
N VAL A 6 96.74 -70.33 -20.84
CA VAL A 6 95.38 -69.92 -21.25
C VAL A 6 94.38 -70.10 -20.11
N ILE A 7 94.45 -71.21 -19.36
CA ILE A 7 93.58 -71.46 -18.20
C ILE A 7 93.81 -70.40 -17.11
N LEU A 8 95.06 -70.01 -16.85
CA LEU A 8 95.39 -68.97 -15.87
C LEU A 8 94.80 -67.61 -16.27
N ILE A 9 94.91 -67.22 -17.55
CA ILE A 9 94.35 -65.96 -18.06
C ILE A 9 92.82 -65.95 -17.93
N VAL A 10 92.15 -67.06 -18.27
CA VAL A 10 90.68 -67.16 -18.15
C VAL A 10 90.24 -67.05 -16.69
N LEU A 11 90.95 -67.67 -15.74
CA LEU A 11 90.65 -67.55 -14.31
C LEU A 11 90.84 -66.13 -13.79
N VAL A 12 91.89 -65.43 -14.21
CA VAL A 12 92.14 -64.02 -13.82
C VAL A 12 91.05 -63.12 -14.40
N VAL A 13 90.67 -63.28 -15.66
CA VAL A 13 89.59 -62.50 -16.28
C VAL A 13 88.24 -62.78 -15.62
N ALA A 14 87.93 -64.04 -15.31
CA ALA A 14 86.70 -64.41 -14.61
C ALA A 14 86.66 -63.82 -13.19
N PHE A 15 87.78 -63.82 -12.47
CA PHE A 15 87.89 -63.21 -11.14
C PHE A 15 87.67 -61.69 -11.20
N PHE A 16 88.30 -61.00 -12.16
CA PHE A 16 88.09 -59.56 -12.36
C PHE A 16 86.64 -59.24 -12.78
N ALA A 17 86.04 -60.01 -13.68
CA ALA A 17 84.65 -59.83 -14.10
C ALA A 17 83.67 -60.06 -12.93
N PHE A 18 83.91 -61.06 -12.10
CA PHE A 18 83.12 -61.32 -10.90
C PHE A 18 83.24 -60.18 -9.88
N TYR A 19 84.47 -59.70 -9.61
CA TYR A 19 84.70 -58.61 -8.68
C TYR A 19 84.09 -57.29 -9.16
N LEU A 20 84.22 -56.99 -10.47
CA LEU A 20 83.63 -55.81 -11.08
C LEU A 20 82.10 -55.88 -11.09
N GLY A 21 81.52 -57.06 -11.40
CA GLY A 21 80.08 -57.30 -11.33
C GLY A 21 79.54 -57.18 -9.90
N TRP A 22 80.24 -57.74 -8.91
CA TRP A 22 79.88 -57.61 -7.49
C TRP A 22 79.96 -56.15 -7.02
N PHE A 23 81.00 -55.42 -7.41
CA PHE A 23 81.17 -54.00 -7.07
C PHE A 23 80.07 -53.12 -7.68
N ILE A 24 79.75 -53.32 -8.97
CA ILE A 24 78.67 -52.59 -9.65
C ILE A 24 77.32 -52.93 -9.01
N ASN A 25 77.03 -54.21 -8.75
CA ASN A 25 75.77 -54.63 -8.13
C ASN A 25 75.64 -54.11 -6.68
N SER A 26 76.72 -54.12 -5.91
CA SER A 26 76.75 -53.54 -4.55
C SER A 26 76.48 -52.03 -4.57
N LYS A 27 77.03 -51.32 -5.56
CA LYS A 27 76.83 -49.87 -5.71
C LYS A 27 75.42 -49.51 -6.18
N ILE A 28 74.87 -50.25 -7.15
CA ILE A 28 73.49 -50.07 -7.62
C ILE A 28 72.50 -50.42 -6.51
N GLY A 29 72.72 -51.51 -5.77
CA GLY A 29 71.89 -51.90 -4.63
C GLY A 29 71.89 -50.85 -3.52
N LYS A 30 73.07 -50.30 -3.17
CA LYS A 30 73.17 -49.20 -2.20
C LYS A 30 72.47 -47.92 -2.67
N ASN A 31 72.66 -47.52 -3.93
CA ASN A 31 71.98 -46.35 -4.50
C ASN A 31 70.45 -46.54 -4.57
N SER A 32 69.98 -47.74 -4.90
CA SER A 32 68.55 -48.06 -4.89
C SER A 32 67.97 -47.98 -3.48
N LEU A 33 68.72 -48.41 -2.46
CA LEU A 33 68.32 -48.34 -1.06
C LEU A 33 68.28 -46.90 -0.53
N VAL A 34 69.26 -46.08 -0.92
CA VAL A 34 69.28 -44.64 -0.59
C VAL A 34 68.11 -43.92 -1.27
N ASN A 35 67.90 -44.14 -2.57
CA ASN A 35 66.77 -43.54 -3.29
C ASN A 35 65.40 -43.99 -2.74
N ALA A 36 65.27 -45.25 -2.32
CA ALA A 36 64.05 -45.75 -1.68
C ALA A 36 63.80 -45.08 -0.32
N LYS A 37 64.85 -44.88 0.48
CA LYS A 37 64.78 -44.15 1.75
C LYS A 37 64.42 -42.69 1.55
N GLU A 38 65.07 -41.99 0.61
CA GLU A 38 64.76 -40.59 0.30
C GLU A 38 63.32 -40.43 -0.22
N LYS A 39 62.83 -41.36 -1.04
CA LYS A 39 61.43 -41.36 -1.49
C LYS A 39 60.47 -41.60 -0.33
N ALA A 40 60.76 -42.55 0.56
CA ALA A 40 59.94 -42.80 1.73
C ALA A 40 59.89 -41.57 2.66
N GLU A 41 61.03 -40.92 2.89
CA GLU A 41 61.13 -39.70 3.69
C GLU A 41 60.37 -38.53 3.04
N LYS A 42 60.46 -38.36 1.72
CA LYS A 42 59.64 -37.38 0.99
C LYS A 42 58.14 -37.64 1.09
N ILE A 43 57.71 -38.90 0.96
CA ILE A 43 56.29 -39.25 1.10
C ILE A 43 55.78 -38.90 2.49
N ILE A 44 56.59 -39.13 3.54
CA ILE A 44 56.24 -38.78 4.92
C ILE A 44 56.18 -37.25 5.09
N ASP A 45 57.17 -36.51 4.57
CA ASP A 45 57.19 -35.04 4.65
C ASP A 45 56.03 -34.41 3.89
N ASP A 46 55.71 -34.91 2.69
CA ASP A 46 54.57 -34.46 1.89
C ASP A 46 53.24 -34.77 2.59
N ALA A 47 53.10 -35.97 3.19
CA ALA A 47 51.92 -36.33 3.99
C ALA A 47 51.77 -35.46 5.26
N GLU A 48 52.88 -35.09 5.92
CA GLU A 48 52.86 -34.17 7.05
C GLU A 48 52.45 -32.75 6.62
N LYS A 49 52.96 -32.26 5.49
CA LYS A 49 52.60 -30.95 4.95
C LYS A 49 51.13 -30.91 4.57
N GLU A 50 50.64 -31.93 3.89
CA GLU A 50 49.23 -32.04 3.50
C GLU A 50 48.31 -32.12 4.74
N SER A 51 48.69 -32.91 5.75
CA SER A 51 47.97 -32.98 7.02
C SER A 51 47.92 -31.63 7.75
N LYS A 52 49.03 -30.88 7.77
CA LYS A 52 49.08 -29.52 8.33
C LYS A 52 48.22 -28.55 7.51
N HIS A 53 48.19 -28.69 6.18
CA HIS A 53 47.35 -27.89 5.29
C HIS A 53 45.86 -28.14 5.54
N ILE A 54 45.43 -29.41 5.50
CA ILE A 54 44.04 -29.82 5.78
C ILE A 54 43.59 -29.35 7.16
N LYS A 55 44.44 -29.51 8.19
CA LYS A 55 44.15 -29.02 9.53
C LYS A 55 43.94 -27.51 9.56
N ARG A 56 44.78 -26.75 8.86
CA ARG A 56 44.67 -25.28 8.79
C ARG A 56 43.41 -24.85 8.05
N GLU A 57 43.10 -25.50 6.94
CA GLU A 57 41.89 -25.25 6.14
C GLU A 57 40.63 -25.52 6.95
N LYS A 58 40.55 -26.68 7.62
CA LYS A 58 39.41 -27.02 8.48
C LYS A 58 39.26 -26.08 9.67
N LEU A 59 40.38 -25.60 10.25
CA LEU A 59 40.32 -24.58 11.31
C LEU A 59 39.83 -23.22 10.81
N LEU A 60 40.08 -22.87 9.55
CA LEU A 60 39.54 -21.65 8.93
C LEU A 60 38.05 -21.81 8.66
N GLU A 61 37.62 -22.93 8.10
CA GLU A 61 36.21 -23.25 7.85
C GLU A 61 35.38 -23.19 9.14
N VAL A 62 35.87 -23.79 10.23
CA VAL A 62 35.21 -23.72 11.55
C VAL A 62 35.15 -22.29 12.08
N LYS A 63 36.18 -21.46 11.84
CA LYS A 63 36.16 -20.05 12.24
C LYS A 63 35.14 -19.26 11.43
N ASP A 64 35.04 -19.49 10.14
CA ASP A 64 34.08 -18.82 9.26
C ASP A 64 32.64 -19.21 9.60
N GLU A 65 32.38 -20.51 9.85
CA GLU A 65 31.08 -20.97 10.32
C GLU A 65 30.72 -20.38 11.68
N TRP A 66 31.69 -20.31 12.61
CA TRP A 66 31.47 -19.69 13.92
C TRP A 66 31.15 -18.21 13.81
N LEU A 67 31.87 -17.46 12.96
CA LEU A 67 31.60 -16.05 12.71
C LEU A 67 30.21 -15.84 12.11
N LYS A 68 29.82 -16.68 11.15
CA LYS A 68 28.49 -16.64 10.54
C LYS A 68 27.40 -16.93 11.57
N LYS A 69 27.57 -17.97 12.39
CA LYS A 69 26.62 -18.32 13.47
C LYS A 69 26.53 -17.23 14.54
N LYS A 70 27.65 -16.59 14.88
CA LYS A 70 27.68 -15.46 15.79
C LYS A 70 26.93 -14.26 15.23
N GLN A 71 27.11 -13.95 13.95
CA GLN A 71 26.40 -12.86 13.28
C GLN A 71 24.89 -13.13 13.19
N GLU A 72 24.48 -14.36 12.88
CA GLU A 72 23.07 -14.79 12.92
C GLU A 72 22.48 -14.61 14.33
N PHE A 73 23.21 -15.01 15.37
CA PHE A 73 22.79 -14.84 16.76
C PHE A 73 22.67 -13.36 17.16
N ASP A 74 23.67 -12.54 16.83
CA ASP A 74 23.66 -11.10 17.14
C ASP A 74 22.49 -10.39 16.43
N ASN A 75 22.15 -10.80 15.20
CA ASN A 75 20.99 -10.30 14.46
C ASN A 75 19.66 -10.74 15.10
N ASP A 76 19.52 -11.99 15.54
CA ASP A 76 18.31 -12.47 16.23
C ASP A 76 18.12 -11.74 17.57
N VAL A 77 19.20 -11.55 18.33
CA VAL A 77 19.19 -10.80 19.59
C VAL A 77 18.77 -9.34 19.35
N ASN A 78 19.33 -8.67 18.34
CA ASN A 78 18.94 -7.31 18.00
C ASN A 78 17.48 -7.21 17.56
N THR A 79 17.00 -8.18 16.77
CA THR A 79 15.60 -8.23 16.34
C THR A 79 14.66 -8.42 17.52
N LYS A 80 14.98 -9.34 18.44
CA LYS A 80 14.22 -9.55 19.68
C LYS A 80 14.22 -8.30 20.56
N LYS A 81 15.36 -7.62 20.70
CA LYS A 81 15.49 -6.39 21.48
C LYS A 81 14.64 -5.25 20.90
N GLN A 82 14.64 -5.08 19.58
CA GLN A 82 13.78 -4.09 18.91
C GLN A 82 12.29 -4.42 19.09
N LYS A 83 11.89 -5.70 18.98
CA LYS A 83 10.51 -6.12 19.24
C LYS A 83 10.10 -5.83 20.69
N LEU A 84 10.97 -6.10 21.66
CA LEU A 84 10.73 -5.82 23.07
C LEU A 84 10.53 -4.31 23.31
N GLN A 85 11.42 -3.47 22.77
CA GLN A 85 11.32 -2.01 22.88
C GLN A 85 10.04 -1.45 22.24
N ASN A 86 9.59 -2.03 21.12
CA ASN A 86 8.33 -1.63 20.49
C ASN A 86 7.12 -2.03 21.36
N HIS A 87 7.15 -3.21 21.98
CA HIS A 87 6.10 -3.61 22.93
C HIS A 87 6.08 -2.74 24.19
N GLU A 88 7.23 -2.35 24.73
CA GLU A 88 7.33 -1.41 25.86
C GLU A 88 6.68 -0.07 25.51
N LYS A 89 7.02 0.52 24.34
CA LYS A 89 6.41 1.78 23.89
C LYS A 89 4.89 1.68 23.69
N GLN A 90 4.41 0.55 23.18
CA GLN A 90 2.97 0.30 23.02
C GLN A 90 2.26 0.19 24.38
N LEU A 91 2.90 -0.44 25.37
CA LEU A 91 2.37 -0.54 26.72
C LEU A 91 2.33 0.83 27.40
N GLU A 92 3.41 1.61 27.31
CA GLU A 92 3.49 2.97 27.86
C GLU A 92 2.41 3.88 27.28
N SER A 93 2.23 3.87 25.95
CA SER A 93 1.14 4.62 25.29
C SER A 93 -0.25 4.13 25.73
N ARG A 94 -0.42 2.83 26.01
CA ARG A 94 -1.69 2.28 26.48
C ARG A 94 -1.98 2.72 27.91
N GLU A 95 -0.97 2.77 28.78
CA GLU A 95 -1.07 3.27 30.15
C GLU A 95 -1.45 4.76 30.17
N GLU A 96 -0.76 5.60 29.42
CA GLU A 96 -1.09 7.04 29.32
C GLU A 96 -2.54 7.27 28.85
N ASN A 97 -3.00 6.49 27.87
CA ASN A 97 -4.37 6.58 27.37
C ASN A 97 -5.39 6.09 28.41
N LEU A 98 -5.02 5.12 29.25
CA LEU A 98 -5.88 4.63 30.31
C LEU A 98 -6.02 5.67 31.42
N GLU A 99 -4.91 6.33 31.78
CA GLU A 99 -4.87 7.40 32.78
C GLU A 99 -5.71 8.60 32.33
N LYS A 100 -5.56 9.06 31.08
CA LYS A 100 -6.42 10.11 30.51
C LYS A 100 -7.91 9.76 30.53
N LYS A 101 -8.26 8.49 30.27
CA LYS A 101 -9.66 8.03 30.36
C LYS A 101 -10.15 8.02 31.79
N TYR A 102 -9.31 7.61 32.73
CA TYR A 102 -9.63 7.60 34.16
C TYR A 102 -9.90 9.02 34.68
N ASP A 103 -9.07 9.99 34.30
CA ASP A 103 -9.26 11.39 34.66
C ASP A 103 -10.57 11.96 34.08
N LEU A 104 -10.87 11.64 32.82
CA LEU A 104 -12.12 12.06 32.18
C LEU A 104 -13.34 11.49 32.90
N VAL A 105 -13.31 10.22 33.29
CA VAL A 105 -14.38 9.57 34.04
C VAL A 105 -14.56 10.22 35.40
N THR A 106 -13.46 10.49 36.10
CA THR A 106 -13.47 11.16 37.41
C THR A 106 -14.06 12.57 37.31
N GLN A 107 -13.69 13.33 36.27
CA GLN A 107 -14.23 14.67 36.03
C GLN A 107 -15.74 14.61 35.73
N LYS A 108 -16.17 13.67 34.89
CA LYS A 108 -17.60 13.44 34.60
C LYS A 108 -18.39 13.04 35.84
N GLU A 109 -17.85 12.18 36.69
CA GLU A 109 -18.50 11.79 37.95
C GLU A 109 -18.70 13.01 38.86
N LYS A 110 -17.70 13.89 38.95
CA LYS A 110 -17.82 15.14 39.69
C LYS A 110 -18.89 16.06 39.10
N THR A 111 -18.93 16.19 37.77
CA THR A 111 -19.94 17.03 37.09
C THR A 111 -21.35 16.49 37.29
N ASN A 112 -21.51 15.16 37.24
CA ASN A 112 -22.79 14.50 37.51
C ASN A 112 -23.25 14.72 38.95
N LYS A 113 -22.37 14.61 39.94
CA LYS A 113 -22.71 14.91 41.35
C LYS A 113 -23.13 16.37 41.55
N GLU A 114 -22.47 17.30 40.85
CA GLU A 114 -22.87 18.72 40.87
C GLU A 114 -24.25 18.93 40.23
N ALA A 115 -24.52 18.27 39.10
CA ALA A 115 -25.82 18.31 38.43
C ALA A 115 -26.94 17.68 39.27
N GLU A 116 -26.70 16.53 39.92
CA GLU A 116 -27.64 15.90 40.85
C GLU A 116 -28.01 16.85 42.00
N LYS A 117 -27.01 17.55 42.55
CA LYS A 117 -27.23 18.54 43.61
C LYS A 117 -28.06 19.72 43.12
N LEU A 118 -27.81 20.20 41.90
CA LEU A 118 -28.59 21.28 41.28
C LEU A 118 -30.04 20.84 41.04
N ILE A 119 -30.25 19.64 40.51
CA ILE A 119 -31.58 19.07 40.28
C ILE A 119 -32.34 18.93 41.60
N ALA A 120 -31.68 18.46 42.67
CA ALA A 120 -32.30 18.37 43.99
C ALA A 120 -32.76 19.75 44.50
N GLN A 121 -31.94 20.79 44.33
CA GLN A 121 -32.30 22.16 44.70
C GLN A 121 -33.46 22.70 43.87
N GLN A 122 -33.43 22.51 42.55
CA GLN A 122 -34.52 22.92 41.67
C GLN A 122 -35.82 22.19 41.99
N LYS A 123 -35.75 20.91 42.36
CA LYS A 123 -36.92 20.13 42.77
C LYS A 123 -37.55 20.70 44.04
N GLU A 124 -36.73 21.04 45.04
CA GLU A 124 -37.22 21.69 46.27
C GLU A 124 -37.86 23.05 45.96
N GLU A 125 -37.26 23.84 45.05
CA GLU A 125 -37.81 25.14 44.63
C GLU A 125 -39.14 24.99 43.88
N VAL A 126 -39.24 23.98 43.00
CA VAL A 126 -40.48 23.66 42.28
C VAL A 126 -41.55 23.20 43.24
N GLU A 127 -41.25 22.34 44.21
CA GLU A 127 -42.20 21.91 45.24
C GLU A 127 -42.72 23.10 46.06
N ARG A 128 -41.86 24.07 46.42
CA ARG A 128 -42.30 25.33 47.05
C ARG A 128 -43.21 26.14 46.14
N LYS A 129 -42.84 26.30 44.86
CA LYS A 129 -43.65 27.05 43.89
C LYS A 129 -45.00 26.40 43.64
N ILE A 130 -45.08 25.07 43.61
CA ILE A 130 -46.34 24.32 43.51
C ILE A 130 -47.20 24.59 44.75
N PHE A 131 -46.63 24.54 45.94
CA PHE A 131 -47.36 24.85 47.18
C PHE A 131 -47.88 26.30 47.20
N GLU A 132 -47.09 27.27 46.74
CA GLU A 132 -47.52 28.67 46.58
C GLU A 132 -48.60 28.83 45.50
N LEU A 133 -48.47 28.12 44.38
CA LEU A 133 -49.46 28.09 43.30
C LEU A 133 -50.79 27.51 43.77
N ASP A 134 -50.78 26.40 44.50
CA ASP A 134 -52.00 25.80 45.05
C ASP A 134 -52.69 26.76 46.03
N LYS A 135 -51.92 27.49 46.82
CA LYS A 135 -52.45 28.55 47.69
C LYS A 135 -53.04 29.72 46.89
N LEU A 136 -52.36 30.17 45.84
CA LEU A 136 -52.84 31.22 44.93
C LEU A 136 -54.09 30.79 44.14
N ILE A 137 -54.16 29.52 43.71
CA ILE A 137 -55.32 28.93 43.04
C ILE A 137 -56.49 28.85 44.02
N ALA A 138 -56.26 28.44 45.28
CA ALA A 138 -57.30 28.47 46.30
C ALA A 138 -57.81 29.91 46.56
N GLU A 139 -56.91 30.88 46.66
CA GLU A 139 -57.27 32.31 46.80
C GLU A 139 -57.98 32.87 45.56
N GLN A 140 -57.55 32.47 44.35
CA GLN A 140 -58.21 32.84 43.09
C GLN A 140 -59.58 32.19 42.98
N ASN A 141 -59.76 30.92 43.38
CA ASN A 141 -61.06 30.25 43.36
C ASN A 141 -62.03 30.96 44.30
N VAL A 142 -61.60 31.34 45.51
CA VAL A 142 -62.40 32.15 46.43
C VAL A 142 -62.71 33.55 45.87
N ARG A 143 -61.82 34.14 45.06
CA ARG A 143 -62.07 35.42 44.36
C ARG A 143 -62.93 35.27 43.10
N LEU A 144 -62.83 34.16 42.38
CA LEU A 144 -63.64 33.82 41.22
C LEU A 144 -65.08 33.48 41.66
N GLU A 145 -65.25 32.78 42.78
CA GLU A 145 -66.54 32.62 43.46
C GLU A 145 -67.17 33.97 43.85
N LYS A 146 -66.34 34.99 44.12
CA LYS A 146 -66.80 36.36 44.44
C LYS A 146 -66.99 37.27 43.23
N ILE A 147 -66.40 36.98 42.06
CA ILE A 147 -66.35 37.91 40.91
C ILE A 147 -67.02 37.35 39.65
N ALA A 148 -67.24 36.06 39.52
CA ALA A 148 -67.76 35.50 38.28
C ALA A 148 -69.29 35.45 38.24
N GLY A 149 -69.89 36.47 37.61
CA GLY A 149 -71.17 36.34 36.91
C GLY A 149 -71.06 35.50 35.63
N LEU A 150 -70.28 34.41 35.66
CA LEU A 150 -70.17 33.40 34.60
C LEU A 150 -70.89 32.15 35.07
N THR A 151 -71.61 31.49 34.17
CA THR A 151 -72.23 30.20 34.51
C THR A 151 -71.14 29.12 34.60
N SER A 152 -71.32 28.13 35.49
CA SER A 152 -70.36 27.03 35.71
C SER A 152 -69.96 26.31 34.40
N GLU A 153 -70.85 26.28 33.43
CA GLU A 153 -70.64 25.71 32.10
C GLU A 153 -69.60 26.46 31.26
N GLU A 154 -69.61 27.80 31.27
CA GLU A 154 -68.70 28.61 30.45
C GLU A 154 -67.26 28.54 30.94
N ALA A 155 -67.06 28.55 32.26
CA ALA A 155 -65.75 28.37 32.88
C ALA A 155 -65.16 26.99 32.58
N LYS A 156 -66.00 25.94 32.64
CA LYS A 156 -65.59 24.56 32.33
C LYS A 156 -65.17 24.42 30.87
N LYS A 157 -65.87 25.06 29.95
CA LYS A 157 -65.58 25.02 28.50
C LYS A 157 -64.24 25.67 28.17
N MET A 158 -63.96 26.85 28.72
CA MET A 158 -62.67 27.54 28.55
C MET A 158 -61.50 26.75 29.15
N LEU A 159 -61.69 26.13 30.32
CA LEU A 159 -60.67 25.28 30.93
C LEU A 159 -60.35 24.06 30.04
N MET A 160 -61.40 23.45 29.47
CA MET A 160 -61.27 22.28 28.60
C MET A 160 -60.51 22.63 27.30
N GLU A 161 -60.80 23.77 26.67
CA GLU A 161 -60.08 24.22 25.47
C GLU A 161 -58.60 24.50 25.74
N ASN A 162 -58.27 25.13 26.87
CA ASN A 162 -56.88 25.36 27.26
C ASN A 162 -56.12 24.05 27.55
N MET A 163 -56.77 23.08 28.18
CA MET A 163 -56.18 21.75 28.42
C MET A 163 -55.94 20.99 27.11
N ILE A 164 -56.87 21.06 26.15
CA ILE A 164 -56.71 20.43 24.83
C ILE A 164 -55.56 21.09 24.06
N SER A 165 -55.46 22.42 24.08
CA SER A 165 -54.39 23.16 23.42
C SER A 165 -53.02 22.82 24.00
N LYS A 166 -52.91 22.77 25.34
CA LYS A 166 -51.68 22.39 26.03
C LYS A 166 -51.29 20.93 25.76
N ALA A 167 -52.24 20.00 25.81
CA ALA A 167 -52.00 18.60 25.49
C ALA A 167 -51.50 18.40 24.04
N LYS A 168 -52.02 19.18 23.07
CA LYS A 168 -51.51 19.16 21.68
C LYS A 168 -50.07 19.67 21.56
N SER A 169 -49.74 20.74 22.28
CA SER A 169 -48.38 21.29 22.31
C SER A 169 -47.40 20.30 22.92
N ASP A 170 -47.74 19.73 24.08
CA ASP A 170 -46.91 18.76 24.79
C ASP A 170 -46.72 17.49 23.96
N ALA A 171 -47.78 16.98 23.31
CA ALA A 171 -47.68 15.84 22.41
C ALA A 171 -46.77 16.13 21.20
N SER A 172 -46.83 17.33 20.62
CA SER A 172 -45.98 17.71 19.49
C SER A 172 -44.51 17.80 19.89
N GLN A 173 -44.23 18.33 21.08
CA GLN A 173 -42.90 18.38 21.67
C GLN A 173 -42.36 16.96 21.90
N SER A 174 -43.14 16.08 22.53
CA SER A 174 -42.74 14.69 22.77
C SER A 174 -42.51 13.92 21.47
N ILE A 175 -43.34 14.11 20.44
CA ILE A 175 -43.14 13.48 19.12
C ILE A 175 -41.80 13.94 18.51
N LYS A 176 -41.48 15.24 18.60
CA LYS A 176 -40.22 15.78 18.10
C LYS A 176 -39.03 15.18 18.85
N GLU A 177 -39.07 15.13 20.18
CA GLU A 177 -38.02 14.55 21.01
C GLU A 177 -37.81 13.07 20.70
N ILE A 178 -38.89 12.29 20.58
CA ILE A 178 -38.81 10.87 20.18
C ILE A 178 -38.17 10.72 18.79
N ARG A 179 -38.55 11.57 17.83
CA ARG A 179 -37.99 11.54 16.48
C ARG A 179 -36.50 11.90 16.45
N ASP A 180 -36.10 12.93 17.18
CA ASP A 180 -34.71 13.36 17.27
C ASP A 180 -33.86 12.31 17.98
N GLN A 181 -34.39 11.69 19.04
CA GLN A 181 -33.75 10.57 19.73
C GLN A 181 -33.59 9.36 18.80
N ALA A 182 -34.65 8.95 18.10
CA ALA A 182 -34.59 7.85 17.14
C ALA A 182 -33.57 8.11 16.02
N LYS A 183 -33.47 9.36 15.54
CA LYS A 183 -32.46 9.75 14.54
C LYS A 183 -31.03 9.66 15.09
N ASN A 184 -30.82 10.09 16.33
CA ASN A 184 -29.52 10.01 16.99
C ASN A 184 -29.10 8.56 17.25
N ASP A 185 -30.04 7.71 17.67
CA ASP A 185 -29.78 6.30 17.92
C ASP A 185 -29.54 5.54 16.61
N ALA A 186 -30.32 5.82 15.55
CA ALA A 186 -30.06 5.28 14.21
C ALA A 186 -28.68 5.69 13.69
N LYS A 187 -28.23 6.92 13.93
CA LYS A 187 -26.89 7.37 13.53
C LYS A 187 -25.79 6.60 14.26
N LYS A 188 -25.93 6.38 15.57
CA LYS A 188 -24.97 5.59 16.36
C LYS A 188 -24.93 4.14 15.88
N GLU A 189 -26.10 3.58 15.57
CA GLU A 189 -26.21 2.21 15.10
C GLU A 189 -25.60 2.03 13.69
N ALA A 190 -25.85 2.96 12.78
CA ALA A 190 -25.20 2.99 11.46
C ALA A 190 -23.67 3.08 11.59
N GLN A 191 -23.16 3.94 12.47
CA GLN A 191 -21.72 4.02 12.77
C GLN A 191 -21.19 2.69 13.33
N ARG A 192 -21.93 2.03 14.21
CA ARG A 192 -21.57 0.72 14.78
C ARG A 192 -21.45 -0.34 13.68
N VAL A 193 -22.44 -0.44 12.79
CA VAL A 193 -22.44 -1.39 11.66
C VAL A 193 -21.26 -1.12 10.72
N ILE A 194 -21.02 0.15 10.36
CA ILE A 194 -19.89 0.53 9.50
C ILE A 194 -18.54 0.17 10.15
N ILE A 195 -18.35 0.50 11.43
CA ILE A 195 -17.10 0.19 12.16
C ILE A 195 -16.89 -1.32 12.23
N GLN A 196 -17.93 -2.10 12.50
CA GLN A 196 -17.84 -3.56 12.53
C GLN A 196 -17.52 -4.14 11.16
N ALA A 197 -18.12 -3.61 10.09
CA ALA A 197 -17.81 -4.00 8.72
C ALA A 197 -16.33 -3.73 8.38
N ILE A 198 -15.82 -2.54 8.71
CA ILE A 198 -14.42 -2.18 8.50
C ILE A 198 -13.48 -3.09 9.31
N GLN A 199 -13.76 -3.29 10.61
CA GLN A 199 -12.92 -4.11 11.50
C GLN A 199 -12.82 -5.58 11.05
N ARG A 200 -13.87 -6.11 10.42
CA ARG A 200 -13.91 -7.50 9.93
C ARG A 200 -13.32 -7.65 8.53
N THR A 201 -13.00 -6.55 7.84
CA THR A 201 -12.45 -6.58 6.49
C THR A 201 -10.92 -6.48 6.56
N ALA A 202 -10.24 -7.62 6.35
CA ALA A 202 -8.79 -7.70 6.20
C ALA A 202 -8.49 -8.07 4.74
N VAL A 203 -8.05 -7.10 3.95
CA VAL A 203 -7.66 -7.29 2.55
C VAL A 203 -6.27 -6.66 2.38
N ASP A 204 -5.32 -7.43 1.86
CA ASP A 204 -3.99 -6.94 1.52
C ASP A 204 -4.08 -6.03 0.28
N HIS A 205 -3.49 -4.83 0.35
CA HIS A 205 -3.56 -3.84 -0.72
C HIS A 205 -2.21 -3.70 -1.42
N SER A 206 -2.18 -3.93 -2.73
CA SER A 206 -1.06 -3.60 -3.60
C SER A 206 -1.31 -2.26 -4.29
N VAL A 207 -0.35 -1.32 -4.16
CA VAL A 207 -0.31 -0.10 -4.98
C VAL A 207 0.43 -0.46 -6.25
N GLU A 208 -0.22 -0.30 -7.40
CA GLU A 208 0.39 -0.62 -8.69
C GLU A 208 1.00 0.61 -9.36
N SER A 209 2.17 0.41 -9.99
CA SER A 209 2.88 1.44 -10.77
C SER A 209 2.39 1.46 -12.22
N THR A 210 2.50 2.60 -12.90
CA THR A 210 2.21 2.74 -14.34
C THR A 210 3.36 2.26 -15.23
N VAL A 211 4.49 1.87 -14.65
CA VAL A 211 5.66 1.35 -15.36
C VAL A 211 6.04 -0.01 -14.81
N SER A 212 6.43 -0.92 -15.71
CA SER A 212 7.01 -2.22 -15.36
C SER A 212 8.50 -2.19 -15.72
N VAL A 213 9.36 -2.53 -14.76
CA VAL A 213 10.82 -2.57 -14.95
C VAL A 213 11.26 -4.02 -15.12
N VAL A 214 11.88 -4.34 -16.26
CA VAL A 214 12.48 -5.65 -16.51
C VAL A 214 13.99 -5.54 -16.34
N GLN A 215 14.53 -6.34 -15.42
CA GLN A 215 15.96 -6.40 -15.14
C GLN A 215 16.67 -7.22 -16.22
N ILE A 216 17.80 -6.72 -16.72
CA ILE A 216 18.62 -7.37 -17.75
C ILE A 216 19.98 -7.74 -17.15
N GLN A 217 20.50 -8.90 -17.52
CA GLN A 217 21.78 -9.41 -16.99
C GLN A 217 23.03 -8.67 -17.47
N ASN A 218 22.99 -8.03 -18.66
CA ASN A 218 24.11 -7.27 -19.22
C ASN A 218 23.67 -6.36 -20.40
N ASP A 219 24.54 -5.45 -20.82
CA ASP A 219 24.31 -4.55 -21.96
C ASP A 219 24.27 -5.27 -23.33
N GLU A 220 24.85 -6.47 -23.44
CA GLU A 220 24.73 -7.28 -24.66
C GLU A 220 23.27 -7.67 -24.92
N MET A 221 22.55 -8.06 -23.88
CA MET A 221 21.13 -8.36 -23.96
C MET A 221 20.30 -7.12 -24.29
N LYS A 222 20.67 -5.95 -23.75
CA LYS A 222 20.08 -4.66 -24.15
C LYS A 222 20.23 -4.42 -25.66
N GLY A 223 21.42 -4.69 -26.22
CA GLY A 223 21.67 -4.62 -27.67
C GLY A 223 20.82 -5.60 -28.49
N ARG A 224 20.58 -6.82 -27.99
CA ARG A 224 19.70 -7.81 -28.66
C ARG A 224 18.22 -7.43 -28.61
N ILE A 225 17.77 -6.80 -27.52
CA ILE A 225 16.39 -6.29 -27.37
C ILE A 225 16.12 -5.17 -28.37
N ILE A 226 17.06 -4.23 -28.54
CA ILE A 226 16.96 -3.18 -29.57
C ILE A 226 17.00 -3.80 -30.97
N GLY A 227 17.98 -4.68 -31.21
CA GLY A 227 18.25 -5.26 -32.53
C GLY A 227 18.87 -4.25 -33.51
N ARG A 228 19.29 -4.73 -34.68
CA ARG A 228 19.87 -3.85 -35.72
C ARG A 228 18.82 -2.82 -36.16
N GLU A 229 19.17 -1.54 -36.09
CA GLU A 229 18.29 -0.41 -36.44
C GLU A 229 16.95 -0.35 -35.66
N GLY A 230 16.90 -0.96 -34.47
CA GLY A 230 15.66 -1.00 -33.68
C GLY A 230 14.61 -1.98 -34.22
N ARG A 231 15.00 -2.94 -35.08
CA ARG A 231 14.06 -3.90 -35.68
C ARG A 231 13.30 -4.73 -34.64
N ASN A 232 14.00 -5.17 -33.60
CA ASN A 232 13.43 -6.07 -32.60
C ASN A 232 12.50 -5.32 -31.65
N ILE A 233 12.92 -4.14 -31.18
CA ILE A 233 12.09 -3.30 -30.32
C ILE A 233 10.80 -2.89 -31.04
N ARG A 234 10.86 -2.46 -32.30
CA ARG A 234 9.64 -2.12 -33.08
C ARG A 234 8.72 -3.32 -33.30
N ALA A 235 9.27 -4.51 -33.56
CA ALA A 235 8.46 -5.72 -33.70
C ALA A 235 7.77 -6.09 -32.38
N PHE A 236 8.47 -5.90 -31.25
CA PHE A 236 7.93 -6.12 -29.93
C PHE A 236 6.84 -5.11 -29.56
N GLU A 237 7.08 -3.82 -29.80
CA GLU A 237 6.10 -2.75 -29.61
C GLU A 237 4.86 -2.97 -30.49
N ALA A 238 5.03 -3.39 -31.74
CA ALA A 238 3.91 -3.70 -32.63
C ALA A 238 3.12 -4.93 -32.18
N ALA A 239 3.78 -5.99 -31.69
CA ALA A 239 3.12 -7.22 -31.26
C ALA A 239 2.38 -7.04 -29.93
N THR A 240 2.91 -6.24 -29.01
CA THR A 240 2.37 -6.07 -27.64
C THR A 240 1.54 -4.81 -27.47
N GLY A 241 1.74 -3.80 -28.32
CA GLY A 241 1.12 -2.49 -28.19
C GLY A 241 1.59 -1.70 -26.97
N VAL A 242 2.83 -1.93 -26.50
CA VAL A 242 3.47 -1.17 -25.41
C VAL A 242 4.65 -0.36 -25.94
N ASP A 243 5.01 0.71 -25.25
CA ASP A 243 6.21 1.50 -25.54
C ASP A 243 7.39 0.95 -24.71
N VAL A 244 8.51 0.66 -25.37
CA VAL A 244 9.70 0.12 -24.72
C VAL A 244 10.74 1.23 -24.60
N ILE A 245 10.97 1.71 -23.39
CA ILE A 245 11.92 2.78 -23.11
C ILE A 245 13.25 2.16 -22.70
N VAL A 246 14.26 2.40 -23.53
CA VAL A 246 15.64 1.96 -23.30
C VAL A 246 16.49 3.23 -23.09
N ASP A 247 16.78 3.55 -21.83
CA ASP A 247 17.56 4.73 -21.42
C ASP A 247 18.98 4.35 -20.98
N ASP A 248 19.83 5.31 -20.61
CA ASP A 248 21.20 5.12 -20.09
C ASP A 248 21.24 4.42 -18.72
N THR A 249 20.07 4.07 -18.15
CA THR A 249 20.00 3.24 -16.94
C THR A 249 20.65 1.87 -17.22
N PRO A 250 21.70 1.48 -16.47
CA PRO A 250 22.33 0.18 -16.63
C PRO A 250 21.36 -0.93 -16.20
N GLU A 251 21.43 -2.08 -16.87
CA GLU A 251 20.76 -3.33 -16.48
C GLU A 251 19.22 -3.30 -16.41
N ALA A 252 18.53 -2.33 -17.02
CA ALA A 252 17.06 -2.25 -17.00
C ALA A 252 16.43 -1.79 -18.32
N VAL A 253 15.26 -2.37 -18.64
CA VAL A 253 14.32 -1.86 -19.67
C VAL A 253 13.02 -1.46 -18.98
N ILE A 254 12.46 -0.32 -19.38
CA ILE A 254 11.20 0.18 -18.86
C ILE A 254 10.10 -0.08 -19.89
N LEU A 255 9.05 -0.78 -19.49
CA LEU A 255 7.84 -1.00 -20.28
C LEU A 255 6.76 -0.02 -19.84
N SER A 256 6.32 0.83 -20.76
CA SER A 256 5.30 1.85 -20.53
C SER A 256 4.06 1.53 -21.36
N ALA A 257 2.90 1.44 -20.72
CA ALA A 257 1.62 1.29 -21.41
C ALA A 257 0.49 1.69 -20.47
N PHE A 258 -0.57 2.32 -20.98
CA PHE A 258 -1.77 2.61 -20.18
C PHE A 258 -2.61 1.36 -19.86
N ASP A 259 -2.60 0.37 -20.74
CA ASP A 259 -3.27 -0.91 -20.50
C ASP A 259 -2.35 -1.84 -19.70
N GLN A 260 -2.74 -2.13 -18.45
CA GLN A 260 -1.97 -3.00 -17.57
C GLN A 260 -1.89 -4.44 -18.09
N PHE A 261 -2.91 -4.90 -18.80
CA PHE A 261 -2.93 -6.24 -19.36
C PHE A 261 -1.87 -6.38 -20.46
N ARG A 262 -1.85 -5.43 -21.41
CA ARG A 262 -0.79 -5.39 -22.44
C ARG A 262 0.60 -5.25 -21.82
N ARG A 263 0.73 -4.45 -20.76
CA ARG A 263 1.99 -4.27 -20.04
C ARG A 263 2.47 -5.58 -19.41
N GLU A 264 1.56 -6.38 -18.87
CA GLU A 264 1.89 -7.66 -18.27
C GLU A 264 2.27 -8.71 -19.32
N VAL A 265 1.51 -8.78 -20.42
CA VAL A 265 1.85 -9.60 -21.59
C VAL A 265 3.27 -9.26 -22.07
N ALA A 266 3.58 -7.96 -22.20
CA ALA A 266 4.90 -7.50 -22.59
C ALA A 266 5.98 -7.88 -21.57
N ARG A 267 5.74 -7.68 -20.26
CA ARG A 267 6.70 -8.01 -19.20
C ARG A 267 7.11 -9.48 -19.25
N ILE A 268 6.12 -10.38 -19.23
CA ILE A 268 6.35 -11.84 -19.25
C ILE A 268 6.98 -12.26 -20.59
N SER A 269 6.53 -11.70 -21.70
CA SER A 269 7.10 -11.99 -23.02
C SER A 269 8.58 -11.59 -23.09
N LEU A 270 8.94 -10.42 -22.58
CA LEU A 270 10.31 -9.93 -22.56
C LEU A 270 11.20 -10.79 -21.64
N GLU A 271 10.72 -11.16 -20.46
CA GLU A 271 11.42 -12.08 -19.55
C GLU A 271 11.70 -13.44 -20.21
N ARG A 272 10.73 -14.01 -20.93
CA ARG A 272 10.89 -15.27 -21.67
C ARG A 272 11.86 -15.15 -22.84
N LEU A 273 11.78 -14.05 -23.60
CA LEU A 273 12.70 -13.76 -24.70
C LEU A 273 14.15 -13.59 -24.20
N ILE A 274 14.33 -12.95 -23.05
CA ILE A 274 15.64 -12.81 -22.39
C ILE A 274 16.16 -14.18 -21.95
N ALA A 275 15.33 -15.00 -21.32
CA ALA A 275 15.70 -16.34 -20.86
C ALA A 275 16.05 -17.29 -22.03
N ASP A 276 15.35 -17.20 -23.17
CA ASP A 276 15.63 -17.97 -24.40
C ASP A 276 16.87 -17.42 -25.15
N GLY A 277 17.22 -16.16 -24.95
CA GLY A 277 18.38 -15.49 -25.57
C GLY A 277 18.24 -15.22 -27.08
N ARG A 278 17.10 -15.61 -27.68
CA ARG A 278 16.77 -15.45 -29.10
C ARG A 278 15.68 -14.41 -29.29
N ILE A 279 16.08 -13.21 -29.71
CA ILE A 279 15.19 -12.07 -29.90
C ILE A 279 15.17 -11.70 -31.38
N HIS A 280 14.13 -12.11 -32.10
CA HIS A 280 13.88 -11.75 -33.50
C HIS A 280 12.36 -11.71 -33.78
N PRO A 281 11.89 -10.98 -34.81
CA PRO A 281 10.46 -10.67 -34.98
C PRO A 281 9.52 -11.89 -34.93
N ALA A 282 9.80 -12.94 -35.69
CA ALA A 282 8.95 -14.14 -35.69
C ALA A 282 8.84 -14.82 -34.32
N ARG A 283 9.92 -14.81 -33.52
CA ARG A 283 9.92 -15.41 -32.18
C ARG A 283 9.22 -14.50 -31.17
N ILE A 284 9.34 -13.19 -31.35
CA ILE A 284 8.62 -12.20 -30.55
C ILE A 284 7.11 -12.41 -30.73
N GLU A 285 6.62 -12.46 -31.97
CA GLU A 285 5.20 -12.70 -32.26
C GLU A 285 4.72 -14.02 -31.64
N GLU A 286 5.46 -15.12 -31.85
CA GLU A 286 5.12 -16.43 -31.28
C GLU A 286 5.02 -16.40 -29.74
N ILE A 287 6.00 -15.82 -29.06
CA ILE A 287 6.02 -15.75 -27.60
C ILE A 287 4.89 -14.85 -27.08
N VAL A 288 4.65 -13.71 -27.72
CA VAL A 288 3.59 -12.78 -27.31
C VAL A 288 2.22 -13.45 -27.44
N THR A 289 1.93 -14.13 -28.55
CA THR A 289 0.67 -14.89 -28.71
C THR A 289 0.52 -15.97 -27.65
N LYS A 290 1.59 -16.72 -27.37
CA LYS A 290 1.55 -17.77 -26.35
C LYS A 290 1.33 -17.22 -24.94
N VAL A 291 2.01 -16.13 -24.58
CA VAL A 291 1.83 -15.48 -23.27
C VAL A 291 0.43 -14.89 -23.13
N GLN A 292 -0.12 -14.34 -24.21
CA GLN A 292 -1.49 -13.83 -24.26
C GLN A 292 -2.50 -14.95 -23.96
N GLU A 293 -2.40 -16.11 -24.61
CA GLU A 293 -3.27 -17.26 -24.35
C GLU A 293 -3.16 -17.76 -22.90
N GLU A 294 -1.94 -17.86 -22.36
CA GLU A 294 -1.72 -18.29 -20.97
C GLU A 294 -2.30 -17.29 -19.94
N LEU A 295 -2.18 -15.98 -20.21
CA LEU A 295 -2.77 -14.96 -19.36
C LEU A 295 -4.30 -14.93 -19.43
N ASP A 296 -4.89 -15.24 -20.58
CA ASP A 296 -6.35 -15.37 -20.71
C ASP A 296 -6.89 -16.57 -19.90
N GLU A 297 -6.15 -17.68 -19.85
CA GLU A 297 -6.45 -18.80 -18.94
C GLU A 297 -6.32 -18.40 -17.46
N GLU A 298 -5.28 -17.63 -17.12
CA GLU A 298 -5.08 -17.10 -15.76
C GLU A 298 -6.22 -16.17 -15.34
N ILE A 299 -6.69 -15.29 -16.24
CA ILE A 299 -7.84 -14.41 -16.02
C ILE A 299 -9.06 -15.23 -15.60
N GLN A 300 -9.39 -16.28 -16.35
CA GLN A 300 -10.55 -17.09 -16.03
C GLN A 300 -10.41 -17.76 -14.65
N LYS A 301 -9.24 -18.34 -14.38
CA LYS A 301 -8.94 -18.99 -13.11
C LYS A 301 -9.02 -18.02 -11.92
N GLU A 302 -8.54 -16.79 -12.09
CA GLU A 302 -8.61 -15.75 -11.06
C GLU A 302 -10.07 -15.35 -10.77
N GLY A 303 -10.89 -15.21 -11.81
CA GLY A 303 -12.32 -14.97 -11.67
C GLY A 303 -13.02 -16.08 -10.88
N GLU A 304 -12.71 -17.35 -11.19
CA GLU A 304 -13.26 -18.51 -10.47
C GLU A 304 -12.81 -18.54 -9.00
N ASN A 305 -11.52 -18.31 -8.74
CA ASN A 305 -10.98 -18.23 -7.38
C ASN A 305 -11.64 -17.12 -6.56
N THR A 306 -11.87 -15.96 -7.18
CA THR A 306 -12.54 -14.82 -6.53
C THR A 306 -13.97 -15.18 -6.10
N LEU A 307 -14.72 -15.87 -6.96
CA LEU A 307 -16.07 -16.32 -6.63
C LEU A 307 -16.05 -17.34 -5.50
N ILE A 308 -15.11 -18.28 -5.51
CA ILE A 308 -14.93 -19.26 -4.43
C ILE A 308 -14.60 -18.55 -3.10
N GLN A 309 -13.67 -17.59 -3.13
CA GLN A 309 -13.28 -16.81 -1.95
C GLN A 309 -14.45 -16.05 -1.33
N LEU A 310 -15.35 -15.51 -2.15
CA LEU A 310 -16.54 -14.77 -1.68
C LEU A 310 -17.72 -15.68 -1.32
N GLY A 311 -17.65 -16.97 -1.67
CA GLY A 311 -18.73 -17.95 -1.51
C GLY A 311 -19.89 -17.72 -2.49
N LEU A 312 -19.58 -17.26 -3.70
CA LEU A 312 -20.56 -16.95 -4.75
C LEU A 312 -20.64 -18.10 -5.76
N HIS A 313 -21.86 -18.44 -6.18
CA HIS A 313 -22.14 -19.50 -7.14
C HIS A 313 -23.11 -19.02 -8.23
N GLY A 314 -23.12 -19.71 -9.37
CA GLY A 314 -24.08 -19.45 -10.45
C GLY A 314 -23.87 -18.13 -11.19
N VAL A 315 -22.62 -17.67 -11.32
CA VAL A 315 -22.26 -16.52 -12.17
C VAL A 315 -21.95 -17.03 -13.58
N ASN A 316 -22.41 -16.29 -14.60
CA ASN A 316 -22.16 -16.64 -16.01
C ASN A 316 -20.65 -16.63 -16.33
N ILE A 317 -20.16 -17.60 -17.10
CA ILE A 317 -18.74 -17.74 -17.45
C ILE A 317 -18.14 -16.48 -18.10
N GLU A 318 -18.92 -15.73 -18.86
CA GLU A 318 -18.45 -14.47 -19.46
C GLU A 318 -18.26 -13.38 -18.40
N LEU A 319 -19.14 -13.31 -17.39
CA LEU A 319 -18.94 -12.42 -16.23
C LEU A 319 -17.74 -12.86 -15.39
N VAL A 320 -17.48 -14.17 -15.27
CA VAL A 320 -16.28 -14.69 -14.60
C VAL A 320 -15.01 -14.17 -15.27
N LYS A 321 -14.94 -14.19 -16.59
CA LYS A 321 -13.81 -13.62 -17.35
C LYS A 321 -13.66 -12.13 -17.09
N HIS A 322 -14.76 -11.37 -17.07
CA HIS A 322 -14.73 -9.94 -16.75
C HIS A 322 -14.25 -9.68 -15.31
N ILE A 323 -14.68 -10.46 -14.33
CA ILE A 323 -14.17 -10.38 -12.95
C ILE A 323 -12.65 -10.63 -12.94
N GLY A 324 -12.17 -11.67 -13.62
CA GLY A 324 -10.73 -11.93 -13.76
C GLY A 324 -9.96 -10.77 -14.41
N LYS A 325 -10.53 -10.14 -15.44
CA LYS A 325 -9.92 -8.97 -16.11
C LYS A 325 -9.71 -7.78 -15.16
N MET A 326 -10.49 -7.66 -14.09
CA MET A 326 -10.29 -6.61 -13.08
C MET A 326 -8.91 -6.68 -12.42
N LYS A 327 -8.25 -7.86 -12.39
CA LYS A 327 -6.88 -8.00 -11.88
C LYS A 327 -5.88 -7.15 -12.66
N TYR A 328 -6.14 -6.91 -13.94
CA TYR A 328 -5.31 -6.10 -14.84
C TYR A 328 -5.99 -4.76 -15.17
N ARG A 329 -6.76 -4.25 -14.22
CA ARG A 329 -7.34 -2.90 -14.24
C ARG A 329 -7.04 -2.22 -12.91
N SER A 330 -6.92 -0.91 -12.96
CA SER A 330 -6.77 -0.09 -11.77
C SER A 330 -7.86 0.98 -11.69
N SER A 331 -8.24 1.28 -10.45
CA SER A 331 -9.16 2.35 -10.09
C SER A 331 -8.46 3.23 -9.07
N TYR A 332 -8.24 4.51 -9.40
CA TYR A 332 -7.55 5.47 -8.51
C TYR A 332 -6.17 5.03 -7.97
N GLY A 333 -5.44 4.19 -8.72
CA GLY A 333 -4.12 3.67 -8.31
C GLY A 333 -4.15 2.40 -7.47
N GLN A 334 -5.33 1.81 -7.25
CA GLN A 334 -5.53 0.51 -6.61
C GLN A 334 -5.85 -0.56 -7.67
N ASN A 335 -5.48 -1.81 -7.40
CA ASN A 335 -5.92 -2.94 -8.20
C ASN A 335 -7.46 -3.06 -8.13
N LEU A 336 -8.13 -3.11 -9.30
CA LEU A 336 -9.58 -3.05 -9.35
C LEU A 336 -10.23 -4.31 -8.77
N LEU A 337 -9.68 -5.51 -9.04
CA LEU A 337 -10.24 -6.75 -8.50
C LEU A 337 -10.21 -6.73 -6.97
N GLN A 338 -9.09 -6.31 -6.39
CA GLN A 338 -8.93 -6.29 -4.94
C GLN A 338 -9.86 -5.27 -4.27
N HIS A 339 -10.03 -4.10 -4.89
CA HIS A 339 -11.02 -3.12 -4.50
C HIS A 339 -12.45 -3.71 -4.54
N SER A 340 -12.82 -4.37 -5.64
CA SER A 340 -14.15 -4.99 -5.78
C SER A 340 -14.40 -6.13 -4.79
N ILE A 341 -13.39 -6.95 -4.46
CA ILE A 341 -13.47 -7.98 -3.42
C ILE A 341 -13.76 -7.36 -2.05
N GLU A 342 -13.07 -6.27 -1.74
CA GLU A 342 -13.28 -5.52 -0.50
C GLU A 342 -14.68 -4.91 -0.43
N VAL A 343 -15.13 -4.25 -1.50
CA VAL A 343 -16.49 -3.71 -1.61
C VAL A 343 -17.52 -4.83 -1.42
N ALA A 344 -17.29 -6.01 -2.00
CA ALA A 344 -18.14 -7.19 -1.79
C ALA A 344 -18.19 -7.62 -0.32
N TYR A 345 -17.06 -7.71 0.39
CA TYR A 345 -17.02 -8.05 1.81
C TYR A 345 -17.75 -7.03 2.68
N LEU A 346 -17.46 -5.74 2.49
CA LEU A 346 -18.11 -4.65 3.23
C LEU A 346 -19.62 -4.66 3.01
N THR A 347 -20.05 -4.74 1.75
CA THR A 347 -21.48 -4.79 1.40
C THR A 347 -22.15 -6.01 2.02
N GLY A 348 -21.49 -7.18 1.96
CA GLY A 348 -21.98 -8.42 2.56
C GLY A 348 -22.14 -8.35 4.07
N ILE A 349 -21.18 -7.75 4.79
CA ILE A 349 -21.25 -7.60 6.25
C ILE A 349 -22.34 -6.60 6.63
N MET A 350 -22.42 -5.46 5.96
CA MET A 350 -23.48 -4.48 6.20
C MET A 350 -24.86 -5.06 5.92
N ALA A 351 -25.01 -5.83 4.83
CA ALA A 351 -26.25 -6.52 4.51
C ALA A 351 -26.64 -7.53 5.59
N ALA A 352 -25.68 -8.29 6.13
CA ALA A 352 -25.94 -9.25 7.21
C ALA A 352 -26.47 -8.58 8.48
N GLU A 353 -25.85 -7.47 8.91
CA GLU A 353 -26.27 -6.74 10.11
C GLU A 353 -27.65 -6.07 9.93
N LEU A 354 -28.03 -5.74 8.69
CA LEU A 354 -29.32 -5.12 8.35
C LEU A 354 -30.42 -6.12 7.94
N GLY A 355 -30.09 -7.42 7.89
CA GLY A 355 -31.05 -8.48 7.55
C GLY A 355 -31.36 -8.64 6.05
N PHE A 356 -30.48 -8.17 5.17
CA PHE A 356 -30.59 -8.37 3.71
C PHE A 356 -29.84 -9.64 3.24
N ASP A 357 -30.14 -10.10 2.03
CA ASP A 357 -29.44 -11.24 1.42
C ASP A 357 -27.95 -10.92 1.18
N THR A 358 -27.10 -11.61 1.92
CA THR A 358 -25.64 -11.44 1.89
C THR A 358 -25.01 -11.89 0.57
N THR A 359 -25.61 -12.87 -0.12
CA THR A 359 -25.11 -13.39 -1.39
C THR A 359 -25.37 -12.39 -2.50
N LEU A 360 -26.58 -11.84 -2.57
CA LEU A 360 -26.92 -10.77 -3.51
C LEU A 360 -26.09 -9.51 -3.25
N ALA A 361 -25.91 -9.14 -1.99
CA ALA A 361 -25.10 -7.99 -1.59
C ALA A 361 -23.62 -8.13 -2.00
N LYS A 362 -23.01 -9.29 -1.75
CA LYS A 362 -21.63 -9.57 -2.19
C LYS A 362 -21.50 -9.56 -3.71
N LYS A 363 -22.47 -10.16 -4.42
CA LYS A 363 -22.46 -10.18 -5.89
C LYS A 363 -22.56 -8.76 -6.46
N ALA A 364 -23.45 -7.92 -5.90
CA ALA A 364 -23.57 -6.51 -6.26
C ALA A 364 -22.28 -5.72 -5.98
N GLY A 365 -21.68 -5.90 -4.80
CA GLY A 365 -20.42 -5.25 -4.44
C GLY A 365 -19.23 -5.67 -5.32
N LEU A 366 -19.13 -6.96 -5.68
CA LEU A 366 -18.08 -7.46 -6.57
C LEU A 366 -18.21 -6.89 -7.99
N MET A 367 -19.44 -6.76 -8.49
CA MET A 367 -19.69 -6.37 -9.88
C MET A 367 -19.85 -4.87 -10.09
N HIS A 368 -19.86 -4.04 -9.04
CA HIS A 368 -20.21 -2.61 -9.15
C HIS A 368 -19.39 -1.87 -10.23
N ASP A 369 -18.10 -2.19 -10.33
CA ASP A 369 -17.15 -1.56 -11.25
C ASP A 369 -16.83 -2.42 -12.49
N ILE A 370 -17.59 -3.49 -12.76
CA ILE A 370 -17.32 -4.43 -13.86
C ILE A 370 -17.28 -3.77 -15.24
N GLY A 371 -17.96 -2.63 -15.41
CA GLY A 371 -17.93 -1.87 -16.65
C GLY A 371 -16.53 -1.36 -17.03
N LYS A 372 -15.60 -1.20 -16.08
CA LYS A 372 -14.19 -0.82 -16.36
C LYS A 372 -13.40 -1.87 -17.13
N THR A 373 -13.96 -3.08 -17.28
CA THR A 373 -13.36 -4.19 -18.01
C THR A 373 -13.81 -4.28 -19.47
N ILE A 374 -14.76 -3.44 -19.86
CA ILE A 374 -15.19 -3.28 -21.26
C ILE A 374 -14.16 -2.44 -21.99
N ASP A 375 -13.93 -2.75 -23.27
CA ASP A 375 -12.95 -2.07 -24.10
C ASP A 375 -13.27 -0.58 -24.24
N LYS A 376 -12.21 0.25 -24.28
CA LYS A 376 -12.30 1.72 -24.28
C LYS A 376 -12.99 2.31 -25.53
N ASP A 377 -13.22 1.50 -26.55
CA ASP A 377 -13.90 1.92 -27.79
C ASP A 377 -15.41 2.12 -27.58
N VAL A 378 -15.96 1.64 -26.46
CA VAL A 378 -17.36 1.84 -26.08
C VAL A 378 -17.47 3.05 -25.16
N GLU A 379 -18.02 4.15 -25.68
CA GLU A 379 -18.26 5.36 -24.90
C GLU A 379 -19.42 5.19 -23.91
N GLY A 380 -19.18 5.51 -22.63
CA GLY A 380 -20.21 5.55 -21.60
C GLY A 380 -19.65 5.56 -20.17
N PRO A 381 -20.43 6.01 -19.18
CA PRO A 381 -20.09 5.83 -17.76
C PRO A 381 -19.95 4.34 -17.42
N HIS A 382 -18.92 3.97 -16.64
CA HIS A 382 -18.68 2.55 -16.34
C HIS A 382 -19.81 1.88 -15.57
N ALA A 383 -20.58 2.64 -14.76
CA ALA A 383 -21.75 2.13 -14.08
C ALA A 383 -22.84 1.67 -15.08
N LEU A 384 -23.10 2.46 -16.13
CA LEU A 384 -24.06 2.10 -17.18
C LEU A 384 -23.57 0.93 -18.04
N LEU A 385 -22.28 0.92 -18.39
CA LEU A 385 -21.67 -0.20 -19.12
C LEU A 385 -21.74 -1.50 -18.30
N GLY A 386 -21.51 -1.42 -16.99
CA GLY A 386 -21.69 -2.54 -16.06
C GLY A 386 -23.14 -2.99 -15.93
N TYR A 387 -24.10 -2.05 -15.89
CA TYR A 387 -25.53 -2.32 -15.90
C TYR A 387 -25.94 -3.11 -17.15
N GLU A 388 -25.53 -2.67 -18.34
CA GLU A 388 -25.84 -3.37 -19.58
C GLU A 388 -25.21 -4.76 -19.63
N LEU A 389 -23.95 -4.89 -19.16
CA LEU A 389 -23.23 -6.15 -19.13
C LEU A 389 -23.91 -7.18 -18.21
N THR A 390 -24.22 -6.79 -16.98
CA THR A 390 -24.87 -7.67 -15.99
C THR A 390 -26.30 -8.02 -16.43
N LYS A 391 -27.02 -7.09 -17.04
CA LYS A 391 -28.34 -7.33 -17.65
C LYS A 391 -28.27 -8.30 -18.82
N LYS A 392 -27.29 -8.16 -19.72
CA LYS A 392 -27.07 -9.04 -20.88
C LYS A 392 -26.88 -10.50 -20.47
N TYR A 393 -26.17 -10.74 -19.37
CA TYR A 393 -25.93 -12.09 -18.83
C TYR A 393 -26.96 -12.54 -17.79
N ASN A 394 -28.11 -11.85 -17.72
CA ASN A 394 -29.28 -12.22 -16.93
C ASN A 394 -28.99 -12.37 -15.42
N GLU A 395 -28.20 -11.46 -14.86
CA GLU A 395 -28.02 -11.36 -13.41
C GLU A 395 -29.27 -10.83 -12.70
N HIS A 396 -29.34 -11.04 -11.39
CA HIS A 396 -30.50 -10.66 -10.59
C HIS A 396 -30.80 -9.15 -10.67
N PRO A 397 -32.06 -8.70 -10.81
CA PRO A 397 -32.40 -7.28 -10.98
C PRO A 397 -31.81 -6.34 -9.92
N ILE A 398 -31.76 -6.78 -8.66
CA ILE A 398 -31.13 -6.01 -7.57
C ILE A 398 -29.62 -5.80 -7.81
N VAL A 399 -28.91 -6.82 -8.31
CA VAL A 399 -27.48 -6.72 -8.65
C VAL A 399 -27.30 -5.77 -9.83
N VAL A 400 -28.11 -5.94 -10.88
CA VAL A 400 -28.08 -5.09 -12.07
C VAL A 400 -28.32 -3.63 -11.70
N ASN A 401 -29.36 -3.34 -10.89
CA ASN A 401 -29.66 -1.99 -10.41
C ASN A 401 -28.50 -1.43 -9.57
N ALA A 402 -27.99 -2.17 -8.58
CA ALA A 402 -26.89 -1.72 -7.74
C ALA A 402 -25.62 -1.39 -8.54
N VAL A 403 -25.31 -2.16 -9.59
CA VAL A 403 -24.18 -1.87 -10.50
C VAL A 403 -24.44 -0.59 -11.30
N GLY A 404 -25.65 -0.35 -11.79
CA GLY A 404 -25.98 0.87 -12.53
C GLY A 404 -26.11 2.13 -11.67
N SER A 405 -26.54 2.00 -10.42
CA SER A 405 -26.95 3.13 -9.58
C SER A 405 -25.92 3.57 -8.55
N HIS A 406 -24.78 2.88 -8.40
CA HIS A 406 -23.80 3.18 -7.35
C HIS A 406 -23.15 4.58 -7.48
N HIS A 407 -23.14 5.15 -8.69
CA HIS A 407 -22.76 6.56 -8.95
C HIS A 407 -23.95 7.49 -9.20
N GLU A 408 -25.17 7.07 -8.84
CA GLU A 408 -26.40 7.85 -8.99
C GLU A 408 -26.78 8.15 -10.45
N ASP A 409 -26.24 7.40 -11.43
CA ASP A 409 -26.59 7.51 -12.85
C ASP A 409 -28.04 7.04 -13.13
N ILE A 410 -28.56 6.13 -12.29
CA ILE A 410 -29.95 5.67 -12.29
C ILE A 410 -30.49 5.62 -10.84
N GLU A 411 -31.81 5.56 -10.68
CA GLU A 411 -32.44 5.48 -9.37
C GLU A 411 -32.10 4.18 -8.63
N MET A 412 -31.79 4.29 -7.34
CA MET A 412 -31.57 3.15 -6.46
C MET A 412 -32.91 2.50 -6.08
N GLU A 413 -33.18 1.32 -6.61
CA GLU A 413 -34.45 0.61 -6.39
C GLU A 413 -34.45 -0.24 -5.10
N HIS A 414 -33.26 -0.56 -4.57
CA HIS A 414 -33.12 -1.46 -3.43
C HIS A 414 -32.02 -0.98 -2.45
N PRO A 415 -32.17 -1.17 -1.12
CA PRO A 415 -31.17 -0.75 -0.14
C PRO A 415 -29.75 -1.29 -0.37
N ILE A 416 -29.61 -2.45 -1.02
CA ILE A 416 -28.30 -3.00 -1.41
C ILE A 416 -27.51 -2.03 -2.31
N ALA A 417 -28.17 -1.27 -3.18
CA ALA A 417 -27.50 -0.27 -4.01
C ALA A 417 -26.82 0.82 -3.15
N ALA A 418 -27.53 1.30 -2.12
CA ALA A 418 -26.96 2.27 -1.17
C ALA A 418 -25.82 1.65 -0.34
N LEU A 419 -25.90 0.35 -0.01
CA LEU A 419 -24.81 -0.36 0.68
C LEU A 419 -23.57 -0.49 -0.21
N VAL A 420 -23.73 -0.76 -1.51
CA VAL A 420 -22.63 -0.83 -2.47
C VAL A 420 -21.97 0.54 -2.59
N GLN A 421 -22.74 1.61 -2.76
CA GLN A 421 -22.19 2.98 -2.80
C GLN A 421 -21.43 3.32 -1.52
N ALA A 422 -21.98 2.99 -0.34
CA ALA A 422 -21.30 3.20 0.93
C ALA A 422 -20.00 2.39 1.03
N ALA A 423 -20.01 1.12 0.61
CA ALA A 423 -18.84 0.25 0.61
C ALA A 423 -17.73 0.74 -0.34
N ASP A 424 -18.09 1.18 -1.54
CA ASP A 424 -17.16 1.81 -2.51
C ASP A 424 -16.51 3.06 -1.89
N ALA A 425 -17.31 3.96 -1.33
CA ALA A 425 -16.79 5.15 -0.66
C ALA A 425 -15.84 4.81 0.52
N ILE A 426 -16.17 3.78 1.32
CA ILE A 426 -15.32 3.31 2.43
C ILE A 426 -14.01 2.70 1.92
N SER A 427 -14.03 1.95 0.81
CA SER A 427 -12.83 1.40 0.20
C SER A 427 -11.94 2.51 -0.37
N GLY A 428 -12.53 3.48 -1.07
CA GLY A 428 -11.82 4.57 -1.73
C GLY A 428 -11.32 5.70 -0.80
N ALA A 429 -11.92 5.91 0.37
CA ALA A 429 -11.58 7.04 1.27
C ALA A 429 -10.39 6.76 2.23
N ARG A 430 -9.72 5.62 2.11
CA ARG A 430 -8.66 5.24 3.06
C ARG A 430 -7.37 6.03 2.82
N PRO A 431 -6.66 6.47 3.88
CA PRO A 431 -5.36 7.11 3.73
C PRO A 431 -4.39 6.22 2.93
N GLY A 432 -3.90 6.72 1.79
CA GLY A 432 -3.02 5.98 0.88
C GLY A 432 -3.73 5.21 -0.26
N ALA A 433 -5.06 5.03 -0.21
CA ALA A 433 -5.86 4.42 -1.29
C ALA A 433 -5.96 5.32 -2.53
N ARG A 434 -6.10 6.63 -2.31
CA ARG A 434 -6.01 7.66 -3.34
C ARG A 434 -4.70 8.42 -3.15
N ARG A 435 -3.75 8.22 -4.05
CA ARG A 435 -2.67 9.21 -4.21
C ARG A 435 -3.27 10.43 -4.89
N GLU A 436 -3.01 11.62 -4.36
CA GLU A 436 -3.20 12.84 -5.15
C GLU A 436 -2.43 12.67 -6.47
N PRO A 437 -3.05 12.95 -7.63
CA PRO A 437 -2.35 12.83 -8.90
C PRO A 437 -1.09 13.67 -8.84
N LEU A 438 0.02 13.10 -9.32
CA LEU A 438 1.34 13.74 -9.33
C LEU A 438 1.29 15.13 -9.99
N GLU A 439 0.33 15.34 -10.88
CA GLU A 439 -0.03 16.61 -11.51
C GLU A 439 -0.51 17.68 -10.53
N SER A 440 -1.36 17.34 -9.54
CA SER A 440 -1.76 18.27 -8.47
C SER A 440 -0.55 18.67 -7.62
N TYR A 441 0.34 17.71 -7.34
CA TYR A 441 1.57 17.97 -6.63
C TYR A 441 2.52 18.90 -7.42
N VAL A 442 2.71 18.66 -8.71
CA VAL A 442 3.50 19.53 -9.60
C VAL A 442 2.88 20.93 -9.66
N LYS A 443 1.57 21.02 -9.87
CA LYS A 443 0.84 22.30 -9.93
C LYS A 443 0.93 23.09 -8.62
N ARG A 444 0.97 22.41 -7.48
CA ARG A 444 1.23 23.05 -6.17
C ARG A 444 2.64 23.63 -6.08
N LEU A 445 3.66 22.90 -6.53
CA LEU A 445 5.05 23.41 -6.56
C LEU A 445 5.19 24.59 -7.53
N GLU A 446 4.58 24.50 -8.71
CA GLU A 446 4.54 25.60 -9.69
C GLU A 446 3.86 26.85 -9.12
N ASN A 447 2.73 26.68 -8.44
CA ASN A 447 2.03 27.79 -7.78
C ASN A 447 2.90 28.42 -6.67
N LEU A 448 3.60 27.60 -5.88
CA LEU A 448 4.51 28.05 -4.83
C LEU A 448 5.68 28.86 -5.40
N GLU A 449 6.27 28.39 -6.50
CA GLU A 449 7.33 29.09 -7.23
C GLU A 449 6.83 30.39 -7.87
N ALA A 450 5.63 30.37 -8.47
CA ALA A 450 5.03 31.54 -9.12
C ALA A 450 4.66 32.63 -8.10
N LEU A 451 4.14 32.26 -6.94
CA LEU A 451 3.81 33.18 -5.85
C LEU A 451 5.08 33.90 -5.37
N ALA A 452 6.16 33.16 -5.09
CA ALA A 452 7.42 33.76 -4.69
C ALA A 452 8.05 34.62 -5.82
N LYS A 453 7.84 34.27 -7.08
CA LYS A 453 8.33 35.02 -8.24
C LYS A 453 7.56 36.32 -8.49
N SER A 454 6.35 36.45 -7.96
CA SER A 454 5.51 37.64 -8.14
C SER A 454 6.03 38.90 -7.43
N PHE A 455 6.98 38.75 -6.50
CA PHE A 455 7.57 39.86 -5.76
C PHE A 455 8.63 40.59 -6.59
N GLU A 456 8.66 41.92 -6.44
CA GLU A 456 9.59 42.78 -7.18
C GLU A 456 11.05 42.51 -6.79
N GLY A 457 11.94 42.43 -7.80
CA GLY A 457 13.37 42.16 -7.62
C GLY A 457 13.75 40.67 -7.45
N VAL A 458 12.77 39.76 -7.51
CA VAL A 458 13.02 38.32 -7.59
C VAL A 458 13.37 37.90 -9.02
N ALA A 459 14.56 37.32 -9.21
CA ALA A 459 15.02 36.83 -10.50
C ALA A 459 14.57 35.39 -10.78
N LYS A 460 14.71 34.49 -9.80
CA LYS A 460 14.38 33.06 -9.93
C LYS A 460 13.86 32.49 -8.62
N THR A 461 12.99 31.49 -8.71
CA THR A 461 12.46 30.77 -7.56
C THR A 461 12.57 29.27 -7.78
N TYR A 462 12.79 28.52 -6.70
CA TYR A 462 12.89 27.06 -6.71
C TYR A 462 12.21 26.49 -5.47
N ALA A 463 11.22 25.62 -5.66
CA ALA A 463 10.64 24.82 -4.60
C ALA A 463 11.44 23.52 -4.45
N ILE A 464 12.07 23.32 -3.29
CA ILE A 464 12.97 22.21 -2.98
C ILE A 464 12.40 21.43 -1.77
N GLN A 465 12.93 20.23 -1.53
CA GLN A 465 12.51 19.35 -0.43
C GLN A 465 11.00 19.07 -0.44
N ALA A 466 10.50 18.70 -1.61
CA ALA A 466 9.08 18.45 -1.82
C ALA A 466 8.15 19.64 -1.47
N GLY A 467 8.65 20.87 -1.67
CA GLY A 467 7.92 22.11 -1.38
C GLY A 467 7.95 22.53 0.09
N ARG A 468 8.84 21.94 0.90
CA ARG A 468 9.11 22.37 2.29
C ARG A 468 10.16 23.48 2.37
N GLU A 469 10.85 23.77 1.28
CA GLU A 469 11.79 24.89 1.18
C GLU A 469 11.56 25.63 -0.13
N VAL A 470 11.48 26.96 -0.09
CA VAL A 470 11.44 27.82 -1.28
C VAL A 470 12.68 28.68 -1.30
N ARG A 471 13.52 28.52 -2.34
CA ARG A 471 14.69 29.36 -2.57
C ARG A 471 14.36 30.45 -3.56
N VAL A 472 14.63 31.69 -3.17
CA VAL A 472 14.31 32.89 -3.93
C VAL A 472 15.62 33.60 -4.25
N VAL A 473 16.02 33.62 -5.51
CA VAL A 473 17.21 34.32 -5.97
C VAL A 473 16.82 35.72 -6.41
N VAL A 474 17.43 36.73 -5.80
CA VAL A 474 17.12 38.14 -6.05
C VAL A 474 18.17 38.84 -6.90
N GLU A 475 17.78 39.91 -7.58
CA GLU A 475 18.69 40.78 -8.34
C GLU A 475 19.48 41.68 -7.36
N PRO A 476 20.81 41.49 -7.23
CA PRO A 476 21.60 42.19 -6.21
C PRO A 476 21.74 43.70 -6.45
N ASP A 477 21.45 44.16 -7.67
CA ASP A 477 21.48 45.57 -8.07
C ASP A 477 20.21 46.34 -7.66
N LYS A 478 19.10 45.62 -7.40
CA LYS A 478 17.81 46.22 -7.03
C LYS A 478 17.44 45.98 -5.57
N ILE A 479 17.91 44.88 -5.00
CA ILE A 479 17.61 44.47 -3.62
C ILE A 479 18.89 44.54 -2.80
N ASP A 480 18.85 45.29 -1.70
CA ASP A 480 19.89 45.30 -0.66
C ASP A 480 19.61 44.25 0.43
N ASP A 481 20.52 44.09 1.38
CA ASP A 481 20.40 43.05 2.41
C ASP A 481 19.23 43.28 3.37
N THR A 482 18.81 44.54 3.56
CA THR A 482 17.67 44.88 4.44
C THR A 482 16.34 44.58 3.73
N VAL A 483 16.26 44.88 2.44
CA VAL A 483 15.12 44.54 1.60
C VAL A 483 15.01 43.03 1.41
N ALA A 484 16.13 42.30 1.30
CA ALA A 484 16.14 40.84 1.21
C ALA A 484 15.58 40.15 2.47
N ASP A 485 15.93 40.66 3.67
CA ASP A 485 15.39 40.15 4.93
C ASP A 485 13.87 40.35 5.00
N ARG A 486 13.40 41.57 4.69
CA ARG A 486 11.97 41.89 4.61
C ARG A 486 11.24 41.03 3.58
N LEU A 487 11.83 40.85 2.40
CA LEU A 487 11.26 40.03 1.33
C LEU A 487 11.07 38.57 1.78
N SER A 488 12.01 38.02 2.55
CA SER A 488 11.89 36.65 3.07
C SER A 488 10.68 36.48 3.99
N TYR A 489 10.39 37.50 4.81
CA TYR A 489 9.24 37.53 5.71
C TYR A 489 7.93 37.71 4.93
N GLU A 490 7.86 38.64 3.99
CA GLU A 490 6.66 38.92 3.19
C GLU A 490 6.27 37.71 2.32
N ILE A 491 7.25 37.01 1.73
CA ILE A 491 7.00 35.78 0.97
C ILE A 491 6.46 34.68 1.88
N ALA A 492 7.06 34.49 3.08
CA ALA A 492 6.59 33.49 4.03
C ALA A 492 5.15 33.75 4.49
N GLN A 493 4.81 35.02 4.78
CA GLN A 493 3.46 35.41 5.18
C GLN A 493 2.45 35.18 4.04
N LYS A 494 2.79 35.57 2.81
CA LYS A 494 1.89 35.40 1.66
C LYS A 494 1.63 33.93 1.34
N ILE A 495 2.65 33.06 1.46
CA ILE A 495 2.47 31.60 1.34
C ILE A 495 1.50 31.08 2.40
N GLN A 496 1.60 31.57 3.65
CA GLN A 496 0.71 31.16 4.74
C GLN A 496 -0.75 31.60 4.53
N GLU A 497 -0.98 32.74 3.88
CA GLU A 497 -2.32 33.28 3.63
C GLU A 497 -2.99 32.68 2.37
N GLU A 498 -2.23 32.45 1.30
CA GLU A 498 -2.78 32.04 0.00
C GLU A 498 -2.68 30.53 -0.28
N MET A 499 -1.88 29.77 0.47
CA MET A 499 -1.67 28.34 0.23
C MET A 499 -1.88 27.50 1.49
N GLU A 500 -2.74 26.48 1.39
CA GLU A 500 -2.87 25.46 2.43
C GLU A 500 -1.73 24.44 2.30
N TYR A 501 -0.85 24.36 3.30
CA TYR A 501 0.27 23.41 3.31
C TYR A 501 0.40 22.66 4.65
N PRO A 502 0.57 21.31 4.64
CA PRO A 502 0.79 20.55 5.85
C PRO A 502 2.23 20.71 6.36
N GLY A 503 2.42 21.59 7.34
CA GLY A 503 3.70 21.81 8.03
C GLY A 503 4.31 23.18 7.77
N GLN A 504 5.59 23.33 8.10
CA GLN A 504 6.32 24.60 7.93
C GLN A 504 7.06 24.61 6.59
N ILE A 505 6.97 25.73 5.88
CA ILE A 505 7.75 26.01 4.66
C ILE A 505 8.87 26.98 5.03
N LYS A 506 10.10 26.60 4.71
CA LYS A 506 11.28 27.44 4.90
C LYS A 506 11.49 28.33 3.67
N VAL A 507 11.42 29.63 3.83
CA VAL A 507 11.76 30.59 2.76
C VAL A 507 13.22 31.01 2.91
N MET A 508 14.00 30.89 1.83
CA MET A 508 15.40 31.28 1.79
C MET A 508 15.62 32.25 0.64
N VAL A 509 15.93 33.49 0.97
CA VAL A 509 16.31 34.51 -0.03
C VAL A 509 17.83 34.49 -0.20
N ILE A 510 18.29 34.41 -1.45
CA ILE A 510 19.69 34.32 -1.83
C ILE A 510 20.02 35.52 -2.71
N ARG A 511 20.90 36.38 -2.21
CA ARG A 511 21.50 37.48 -2.96
C ARG A 511 22.94 37.11 -3.30
N GLU A 512 23.24 36.87 -4.57
CA GLU A 512 24.56 36.44 -5.04
C GLU A 512 25.13 37.43 -6.05
N VAL A 513 26.37 37.89 -5.84
CA VAL A 513 27.13 38.73 -6.79
C VAL A 513 28.32 37.95 -7.30
N ARG A 514 28.39 37.70 -8.62
CA ARG A 514 29.51 37.01 -9.26
C ARG A 514 30.38 38.02 -10.01
N LYS A 515 31.64 38.17 -9.61
CA LYS A 515 32.65 38.94 -10.35
C LYS A 515 33.66 37.97 -10.96
N ILE A 516 33.81 38.01 -12.27
CA ILE A 516 34.71 37.13 -13.01
C ILE A 516 35.77 38.00 -13.68
N GLN A 517 37.04 37.63 -13.49
CA GLN A 517 38.20 38.27 -14.12
C GLN A 517 39.04 37.18 -14.76
N TYR A 518 39.46 37.43 -16.00
CA TYR A 518 40.34 36.53 -16.73
C TYR A 518 41.73 37.15 -16.77
N ALA A 519 42.72 36.49 -16.18
CA ALA A 519 44.12 36.83 -16.35
C ALA A 519 44.61 36.29 -17.70
N LYS A 520 45.48 37.04 -18.38
CA LYS A 520 46.18 36.58 -19.58
C LYS A 520 47.58 36.12 -19.24
#